data_AF-A0A950YNU1-F1
#
_entry.id   AF-A0A950YNU1-F1
#
_cell.length_a   1.000
_cell.length_b   1.000
_cell.length_c   1.000
_cell.angle_alpha   90.00
_cell.angle_beta   90.00
_cell.angle_gamma   90.00
#
_symmetry.space_group_name_H-M   'P 1'
#
loop_
_entity.id
_entity.type
_entity.pdbx_description
1 polymer ?
#
loop_
_entity_poly.entity_id
_entity_poly.type
_entity_poly.pdbx_seq_one_letter_code
_entity_poly.pdbx_strand_id
1 'polypeptide(L)'
;MDPITLRNRLLVATSMWREATGEPLPRLAPGDPGDQIQSFELQLVDRLWESATPENAREVADRTWDLVHDRPESDPVKQRVVECHEALARMTRLGD
;
A
#
# COMPACT_ATOMS: atom_id res chain seq x y z
N MET A 1 -8.22 14.39 -10.66
CA MET A 1 -8.90 13.09 -10.45
C MET A 1 -10.34 13.36 -10.05
N ASP A 2 -11.26 12.52 -10.50
CA ASP A 2 -12.67 12.64 -10.13
C ASP A 2 -12.89 12.38 -8.63
N PRO A 3 -13.82 13.12 -7.99
CA PRO A 3 -14.10 13.00 -6.56
C PRO A 3 -14.60 11.59 -6.17
N ILE A 4 -15.26 10.88 -7.10
CA ILE A 4 -15.69 9.49 -6.92
C ILE A 4 -14.49 8.56 -6.80
N THR A 5 -13.48 8.74 -7.65
CA THR A 5 -12.24 7.96 -7.64
C THR A 5 -11.47 8.18 -6.34
N LEU A 6 -11.36 9.44 -5.89
CA LEU A 6 -10.72 9.77 -4.62
C LEU A 6 -11.45 9.12 -3.42
N ARG A 7 -12.78 9.20 -3.39
CA ARG A 7 -13.57 8.55 -2.33
C ARG A 7 -13.36 7.04 -2.31
N ASN A 8 -13.38 6.38 -3.47
CA ASN A 8 -13.20 4.93 -3.57
C ASN A 8 -11.80 4.52 -3.09
N ARG A 9 -10.75 5.23 -3.52
CA ARG A 9 -9.37 5.01 -3.05
C ARG A 9 -9.28 5.14 -1.52
N LEU A 10 -9.85 6.21 -0.96
CA LEU A 10 -9.84 6.44 0.48
C LEU A 10 -10.57 5.32 1.24
N LEU A 11 -11.74 4.87 0.77
CA LEU A 11 -12.50 3.79 1.40
C LEU A 11 -11.73 2.48 1.42
N VAL A 12 -11.12 2.10 0.30
CA VAL A 12 -10.30 0.88 0.19
C VAL A 12 -9.08 0.97 1.11
N ALA A 13 -8.32 2.07 1.03
CA ALA A 13 -7.11 2.26 1.83
C ALA A 13 -7.40 2.27 3.33
N THR A 14 -8.49 2.93 3.77
CA THR A 14 -8.83 3.00 5.20
C THR A 14 -9.36 1.68 5.74
N SER A 15 -10.09 0.90 4.93
CA SER A 15 -10.53 -0.45 5.30
C SER A 15 -9.33 -1.38 5.47
N MET A 16 -8.43 -1.40 4.47
CA MET A 16 -7.20 -2.20 4.51
C MET A 16 -6.30 -1.82 5.69
N TRP A 17 -6.14 -0.53 6.00
CA TRP A 17 -5.38 -0.09 7.17
C TRP A 17 -5.93 -0.69 8.47
N ARG A 18 -7.25 -0.60 8.65
CA ARG A 18 -7.92 -1.11 9.85
C ARG A 18 -7.80 -2.63 9.96
N GLU A 19 -7.89 -3.34 8.84
CA GLU A 19 -7.75 -4.81 8.80
C GLU A 19 -6.31 -5.27 9.04
N ALA A 20 -5.33 -4.53 8.53
CA ALA A 20 -3.93 -4.89 8.63
C ALA A 20 -3.30 -4.52 9.97
N THR A 21 -3.59 -3.32 10.48
CA THR A 21 -2.94 -2.77 11.67
C THR A 21 -3.81 -2.86 12.92
N GLY A 22 -5.15 -2.79 12.77
CA GLY A 22 -6.06 -2.60 13.90
C GLY A 22 -5.94 -1.22 14.58
N GLU A 23 -5.10 -0.33 14.07
CA GLU A 23 -4.78 0.97 14.65
C GLU A 23 -5.73 2.07 14.10
N PRO A 24 -5.92 3.18 14.83
CA PRO A 24 -6.59 4.35 14.29
C PRO A 24 -5.87 4.87 13.03
N LEU A 25 -6.62 5.50 12.14
CA LEU A 25 -6.05 6.09 10.92
C LEU A 25 -5.00 7.15 11.27
N PRO A 26 -3.86 7.18 10.56
CA PRO A 26 -2.84 8.19 10.75
C PRO A 26 -3.37 9.58 10.39
N ARG A 27 -2.84 10.62 11.02
CA ARG A 27 -3.19 11.99 10.64
C ARG A 27 -2.61 12.31 9.27
N LEU A 28 -3.46 12.77 8.37
CA LEU A 28 -3.04 13.26 7.06
C LEU A 28 -2.68 14.74 7.17
N ALA A 29 -1.57 15.12 6.52
CA ALA A 29 -1.20 16.52 6.40
C ALA A 29 -2.27 17.28 5.59
N PRO A 30 -2.58 18.54 5.92
CA PRO A 30 -3.52 19.33 5.12
C PRO A 30 -2.94 19.59 3.72
N GLY A 31 -3.80 19.58 2.69
CA GLY A 31 -3.37 19.75 1.30
C GLY A 31 -4.45 19.36 0.29
N ASP A 32 -4.06 19.12 -0.96
CA ASP A 32 -4.96 18.58 -1.98
C ASP A 32 -5.44 17.16 -1.58
N PRO A 33 -6.74 16.84 -1.71
CA PRO A 33 -7.26 15.53 -1.34
C PRO A 33 -6.61 14.37 -2.10
N GLY A 34 -6.20 14.57 -3.35
CA GLY A 34 -5.47 13.57 -4.13
C GLY A 34 -4.11 13.26 -3.52
N ASP A 35 -3.33 14.29 -3.20
CA ASP A 35 -2.03 14.16 -2.55
C ASP A 35 -2.15 13.55 -1.14
N GLN A 36 -3.19 13.92 -0.38
CA GLN A 36 -3.44 13.35 0.94
C GLN A 36 -3.72 11.85 0.87
N ILE A 37 -4.60 11.43 -0.03
CA ILE A 37 -4.95 10.02 -0.21
C ILE A 37 -3.75 9.23 -0.71
N GLN A 38 -2.99 9.77 -1.68
CA GLN A 38 -1.78 9.12 -2.17
C GLN A 38 -0.73 8.97 -1.05
N SER A 39 -0.52 10.01 -0.25
CA SER A 39 0.40 9.96 0.90
C SER A 39 -0.05 8.96 1.96
N PHE A 40 -1.36 8.81 2.15
CA PHE A 40 -1.91 7.79 3.04
C PHE A 40 -1.67 6.38 2.49
N GLU A 41 -1.90 6.15 1.21
CA GLU A 41 -1.68 4.86 0.56
C GLU A 41 -0.21 4.44 0.61
N LEU A 42 0.71 5.39 0.42
CA LEU A 42 2.15 5.13 0.58
C LEU A 42 2.49 4.71 2.01
N GLN A 43 1.94 5.41 3.02
CA GLN A 43 2.12 5.03 4.42
C GLN A 43 1.51 3.66 4.74
N LEU A 44 0.36 3.32 4.16
CA LEU A 44 -0.26 2.00 4.31
C LEU A 44 0.65 0.90 3.76
N VAL A 45 1.20 1.09 2.55
CA VAL A 45 2.13 0.13 1.94
C VAL A 45 3.39 -0.02 2.79
N ASP A 46 3.98 1.08 3.24
CA ASP A 46 5.18 1.06 4.08
C ASP A 46 4.91 0.35 5.42
N ARG A 47 3.77 0.63 6.07
CA ARG A 47 3.38 -0.01 7.33
C ARG A 47 3.14 -1.52 7.17
N LEU A 48 2.47 -1.92 6.09
CA LEU A 48 2.27 -3.32 5.75
C LEU A 48 3.60 -4.03 5.54
N TRP A 49 4.52 -3.36 4.85
CA TRP A 49 5.87 -3.84 4.61
C TRP A 49 6.71 -3.96 5.89
N GLU A 50 6.66 -2.98 6.79
CA GLU A 50 7.33 -3.03 8.10
C GLU A 50 6.82 -4.19 8.97
N SER A 51 5.53 -4.54 8.85
CA SER A 51 4.93 -5.66 9.57
C SER A 51 5.08 -7.01 8.84
N ALA A 52 5.71 -7.03 7.66
CA ALA A 52 5.92 -8.24 6.89
C ALA A 52 7.04 -9.09 7.53
N THR A 53 6.68 -10.29 7.96
CA THR A 53 7.59 -11.36 8.38
C THR A 53 7.72 -12.38 7.25
N PRO A 54 8.77 -13.22 7.21
CA PRO A 54 8.89 -14.26 6.19
C PRO A 54 7.67 -15.21 6.10
N GLU A 55 6.93 -15.38 7.20
CA GLU A 55 5.74 -16.21 7.27
C GLU A 55 4.50 -15.58 6.62
N ASN A 56 4.38 -14.23 6.65
CA ASN A 56 3.24 -13.50 6.10
C ASN A 56 3.60 -12.62 4.89
N ALA A 57 4.86 -12.58 4.47
CA ALA A 57 5.36 -11.72 3.39
C ALA A 57 4.59 -11.92 2.09
N ARG A 58 4.21 -13.16 1.77
CA ARG A 58 3.41 -13.48 0.59
C ARG A 58 1.99 -12.91 0.68
N GLU A 59 1.37 -13.00 1.86
CA GLU A 59 0.03 -12.45 2.11
C GLU A 59 0.05 -10.91 2.03
N VAL A 60 1.08 -10.29 2.61
CA VAL A 60 1.28 -8.83 2.54
C VAL A 60 1.51 -8.38 1.10
N ALA A 61 2.32 -9.12 0.34
CA ALA A 61 2.55 -8.86 -1.07
C ALA A 61 1.26 -8.95 -1.89
N ASP A 62 0.47 -10.01 -1.70
CA ASP A 62 -0.80 -10.20 -2.42
C ASP A 62 -1.82 -9.08 -2.12
N ARG A 63 -2.00 -8.72 -0.84
CA ARG A 63 -2.89 -7.60 -0.44
C ARG A 63 -2.45 -6.26 -1.02
N THR A 64 -1.16 -5.95 -0.93
CA THR A 64 -0.64 -4.69 -1.48
C THR A 64 -0.74 -4.64 -3.00
N TRP A 65 -0.67 -5.79 -3.67
CA TRP A 65 -0.90 -5.91 -5.10
C TRP A 65 -2.36 -5.68 -5.48
N ASP A 66 -3.33 -6.23 -4.72
CA ASP A 66 -4.76 -6.01 -4.94
C ASP A 66 -5.14 -4.51 -4.88
N LEU A 67 -4.43 -3.72 -4.07
CA LEU A 67 -4.62 -2.27 -4.01
C LEU A 67 -4.25 -1.54 -5.31
N VAL A 68 -3.26 -2.04 -6.05
CA VAL A 68 -2.58 -1.31 -7.12
C VAL A 68 -2.60 -2.01 -8.49
N HIS A 69 -3.08 -3.25 -8.60
CA HIS A 69 -2.97 -4.03 -9.83
C HIS A 69 -3.63 -3.32 -11.03
N ASP A 70 -4.80 -2.72 -10.82
CA ASP A 70 -5.58 -1.99 -11.83
C ASP A 70 -5.04 -0.58 -12.15
N ARG A 71 -4.10 -0.07 -11.33
CA ARG A 71 -3.54 1.28 -11.48
C ARG A 71 -2.48 1.35 -12.58
N PRO A 72 -2.26 2.52 -13.19
CA PRO A 72 -1.15 2.71 -14.13
C PRO A 72 0.20 2.49 -13.44
N GLU A 73 1.19 2.01 -14.20
CA GLU A 73 2.57 1.80 -13.73
C GLU A 73 3.27 3.09 -13.26
N SER A 74 2.82 4.25 -13.73
CA SER A 74 3.29 5.57 -13.28
C SER A 74 2.69 6.02 -11.94
N ASP A 75 1.76 5.26 -11.34
CA ASP A 75 1.24 5.61 -10.01
C ASP A 75 2.32 5.32 -8.95
N PRO A 76 2.69 6.31 -8.11
CA PRO A 76 3.79 6.15 -7.17
C PRO A 76 3.50 5.08 -6.10
N VAL A 77 2.23 4.80 -5.78
CA VAL A 77 1.87 3.71 -4.87
C VAL A 77 2.19 2.37 -5.51
N LYS A 78 1.87 2.21 -6.80
CA LYS A 78 2.18 0.99 -7.55
C LYS A 78 3.68 0.76 -7.65
N GLN A 79 4.45 1.80 -7.95
CA GLN A 79 5.92 1.71 -7.98
C GLN A 79 6.47 1.24 -6.64
N ARG A 80 5.99 1.82 -5.53
CA ARG A 80 6.40 1.43 -4.18
C ARG A 80 6.10 -0.03 -3.86
N VAL A 81 4.92 -0.52 -4.22
CA VAL A 81 4.53 -1.93 -4.03
C VAL A 81 5.45 -2.86 -4.84
N VAL A 82 5.74 -2.52 -6.09
CA VAL A 82 6.65 -3.29 -6.94
C VAL A 82 8.05 -3.35 -6.33
N GLU A 83 8.58 -2.23 -5.84
CA GLU A 83 9.88 -2.19 -5.17
C GLU A 83 9.94 -3.14 -3.95
N CYS A 84 8.89 -3.14 -3.11
CA CYS A 84 8.78 -4.06 -1.98
C CYS A 84 8.74 -5.53 -2.43
N HIS A 85 7.98 -5.85 -3.49
CA HIS A 85 7.89 -7.21 -4.03
C HIS A 85 9.21 -7.68 -4.62
N GLU A 86 9.93 -6.80 -5.33
CA GLU A 86 11.27 -7.09 -5.83
C GLU A 86 12.26 -7.34 -4.69
N ALA A 87 12.16 -6.58 -3.59
CA ALA A 87 12.98 -6.81 -2.40
C ALA A 87 12.70 -8.19 -1.78
N LEU A 88 11.43 -8.61 -1.65
CA LEU A 88 11.08 -9.98 -1.21
C LEU A 88 11.66 -11.03 -2.14
N ALA A 89 11.47 -10.86 -3.45
CA ALA A 89 11.94 -11.82 -4.43
C ALA A 89 13.47 -11.97 -4.36
N ARG A 90 14.21 -10.88 -4.13
CA ARG A 90 15.66 -10.93 -3.91
C ARG A 90 16.04 -11.66 -2.62
N MET A 91 15.30 -11.45 -1.52
CA MET A 91 15.56 -12.15 -0.25
C MET A 91 15.32 -13.65 -0.36
N THR A 92 14.23 -14.07 -0.99
CA THR A 92 13.88 -15.49 -1.16
C THR A 92 14.83 -16.19 -2.13
N ARG A 93 15.33 -15.51 -3.17
CA ARG A 93 16.24 -16.08 -4.17
C ARG A 93 17.68 -16.24 -3.69
N LEU A 94 18.06 -15.60 -2.58
CA LEU A 94 19.39 -15.73 -1.97
C LEU A 94 19.48 -16.88 -0.95
N GLY A 95 18.36 -17.52 -0.62
CA GLY A 95 18.27 -18.62 0.35
C GLY A 95 18.20 -20.03 -0.26
N ASP A 96 18.41 -20.16 -1.57
CA ASP A 96 18.51 -21.45 -2.29
C ASP A 96 19.99 -21.79 -2.57
#